data_AF-A0A660YBL3-F1
#
_entry.id   AF-A0A660YBL3-F1
#
_cell.length_a   1.000
_cell.length_b   1.000
_cell.length_c   1.000
_cell.angle_alpha   90.00
_cell.angle_beta   90.00
_cell.angle_gamma   90.00
#
_symmetry.space_group_name_H-M   'P 1'
#
loop_
_entity.id
_entity.type
_entity.pdbx_description
1 polymer ?
#
loop_
_entity_poly.entity_id
_entity_poly.type
_entity_poly.pdbx_seq_one_letter_code
_entity_poly.pdbx_strand_id
1 'polypeptide(L)'
;NEVLLPSFEDPERKVKVELDPKLSPAENMARYFASARKAETALGVLPGRRKETLEEIARLEGYLRELEGMGNLEEVEEFRRKLEVVGLLREGGRKKGEEVRGFRRYEVDGWEVLVGRDGEENDRLLRRASPEDLWFHAYGAPGAHVVLRRRERKEPSAEVLEKVAGIAAYHSKAKTSGVVPVTCTHVKYLRRPKGARPGEVIVTRGRTLFVEPRLPDRP
;
A
#
# COMPACT_ATOMS: atom_id res chain seq x y z
N ASN A 1 -9.05 -37.66 -12.43
CA ASN A 1 -7.73 -37.04 -12.63
C ASN A 1 -6.99 -37.01 -11.31
N GLU A 2 -6.62 -38.19 -10.83
CA GLU A 2 -6.17 -38.42 -9.46
C GLU A 2 -5.22 -39.62 -9.44
N VAL A 3 -4.31 -39.65 -8.48
CA VAL A 3 -3.37 -40.75 -8.28
C VAL A 3 -3.40 -41.19 -6.82
N LEU A 4 -3.37 -42.50 -6.59
CA LEU A 4 -3.21 -43.08 -5.26
C LEU A 4 -1.72 -43.38 -5.05
N LEU A 5 -1.11 -42.71 -4.09
CA LEU A 5 0.30 -42.90 -3.73
C LEU A 5 0.41 -43.48 -2.32
N PRO A 6 1.38 -44.35 -2.02
CA PRO A 6 1.62 -44.79 -0.65
C PRO A 6 1.97 -43.58 0.23
N SER A 7 1.48 -43.57 1.47
CA SER A 7 1.85 -42.59 2.48
C SER A 7 3.32 -42.77 2.86
N PHE A 8 3.99 -41.66 3.20
CA PHE A 8 5.34 -41.70 3.73
C PHE A 8 5.41 -42.30 5.16
N GLU A 9 4.32 -42.24 5.93
CA GLU A 9 4.25 -42.72 7.32
C GLU A 9 3.85 -44.20 7.42
N ASP A 10 3.08 -44.68 6.44
CA ASP A 10 2.57 -46.04 6.38
C ASP A 10 2.43 -46.46 4.90
N PRO A 11 3.33 -47.31 4.38
CA PRO A 11 3.30 -47.75 2.99
C PRO A 11 2.02 -48.49 2.58
N GLU A 12 1.28 -49.08 3.52
CA GLU A 12 0.01 -49.75 3.23
C GLU A 12 -1.15 -48.77 3.07
N ARG A 13 -1.03 -47.58 3.67
CA ARG A 13 -2.01 -46.51 3.55
C ARG A 13 -1.80 -45.71 2.27
N LYS A 14 -2.79 -45.74 1.37
CA LYS A 14 -2.78 -44.94 0.13
C LYS A 14 -3.41 -43.57 0.33
N VAL A 15 -2.72 -42.53 -0.11
CA VAL A 15 -3.17 -41.14 -0.14
C VAL A 15 -3.61 -40.80 -1.55
N LYS A 16 -4.81 -40.23 -1.66
CA LYS A 16 -5.36 -39.73 -2.92
C LYS A 16 -4.87 -38.31 -3.17
N VAL A 17 -4.17 -38.14 -4.30
CA VAL A 17 -3.65 -36.84 -4.76
C VAL A 17 -4.36 -36.44 -6.04
N GLU A 18 -5.00 -35.27 -6.01
CA GLU A 18 -5.67 -34.71 -7.19
C GLU A 18 -4.66 -34.13 -8.17
N LEU A 19 -4.86 -34.33 -9.46
CA LEU A 19 -3.96 -33.82 -10.49
C LEU A 19 -4.74 -32.88 -11.41
N ASP A 20 -4.15 -31.74 -11.72
CA ASP A 20 -4.69 -30.86 -12.76
C ASP A 20 -4.44 -31.50 -14.14
N PRO A 21 -5.50 -31.80 -14.92
CA PRO A 21 -5.36 -32.42 -16.24
C PRO A 21 -4.64 -31.54 -17.26
N LYS A 22 -4.55 -30.24 -17.00
CA LYS A 22 -3.88 -29.29 -17.89
C LYS A 22 -2.36 -29.23 -17.66
N LEU A 23 -1.87 -29.88 -16.61
CA LEU A 23 -0.47 -29.87 -16.22
C LEU A 23 0.15 -31.25 -16.43
N SER A 24 1.42 -31.28 -16.82
CA SER A 24 2.20 -32.51 -16.86
C SER A 24 2.37 -33.12 -15.45
N PRO A 25 2.74 -34.40 -15.33
CA PRO A 25 3.02 -35.03 -14.04
C PRO A 25 4.10 -34.30 -13.23
N ALA A 26 5.16 -33.82 -13.89
CA ALA A 26 6.23 -33.07 -13.25
C ALA A 26 5.76 -31.69 -12.76
N GLU A 27 4.90 -31.00 -13.53
CA GLU A 27 4.34 -29.70 -13.14
C GLU A 27 3.34 -29.83 -11.97
N ASN A 28 2.50 -30.87 -11.98
CA ASN A 28 1.64 -31.19 -10.83
C ASN A 28 2.48 -31.43 -9.57
N MET A 29 3.55 -32.21 -9.68
CA MET A 29 4.48 -32.49 -8.58
C MET A 29 5.13 -31.19 -8.06
N ALA A 30 5.67 -30.36 -8.95
CA ALA A 30 6.27 -29.08 -8.60
C ALA A 30 5.27 -28.14 -7.89
N ARG A 31 3.99 -28.13 -8.32
CA ARG A 31 2.92 -27.36 -7.67
C ARG A 31 2.70 -27.80 -6.22
N TYR A 32 2.64 -29.11 -5.97
CA TYR A 32 2.49 -29.65 -4.62
C TYR A 32 3.69 -29.33 -3.73
N PHE A 33 4.91 -29.48 -4.23
CA PHE A 33 6.12 -29.08 -3.49
C PHE A 33 6.18 -27.58 -3.20
N ALA A 34 5.78 -26.73 -4.15
CA ALA A 34 5.71 -25.29 -3.93
C ALA A 34 4.68 -24.93 -2.85
N SER A 35 3.51 -25.59 -2.85
CA SER A 35 2.49 -25.43 -1.82
C SER A 35 3.00 -25.86 -0.44
N ALA A 36 3.68 -27.02 -0.37
CA ALA A 36 4.28 -27.52 0.87
C ALA A 36 5.33 -26.54 1.44
N ARG A 37 6.27 -26.07 0.61
CA ARG A 37 7.28 -25.07 1.02
C ARG A 37 6.65 -23.76 1.50
N LYS A 38 5.56 -23.33 0.86
CA LYS A 38 4.81 -22.14 1.29
C LYS A 38 4.14 -22.37 2.65
N ALA A 39 3.57 -23.55 2.87
CA ALA A 39 2.97 -23.94 4.15
C ALA A 39 4.02 -24.01 5.26
N GLU A 40 5.19 -24.61 5.00
CA GLU A 40 6.33 -24.65 5.94
C GLU A 40 6.81 -23.24 6.32
N THR A 41 6.99 -22.38 5.32
CA THR A 41 7.37 -20.97 5.55
C THR A 41 6.33 -20.25 6.40
N ALA A 42 5.04 -20.48 6.12
CA ALA A 42 3.96 -19.90 6.89
C ALA A 42 3.95 -20.43 8.33
N LEU A 43 4.17 -21.73 8.55
CA LEU A 43 4.25 -22.32 9.89
C LEU A 43 5.40 -21.75 10.72
N GLY A 44 6.49 -21.32 10.09
CA GLY A 44 7.59 -20.63 10.78
C GLY A 44 7.24 -19.21 11.24
N VAL A 45 6.42 -18.48 10.49
CA VAL A 45 6.15 -17.03 10.74
C VAL A 45 4.84 -16.80 11.49
N LEU A 46 3.82 -17.63 11.27
CA LEU A 46 2.48 -17.47 11.83
C LEU A 46 2.45 -17.48 13.36
N PRO A 47 3.22 -18.31 14.09
CA PRO A 47 3.23 -18.28 15.55
C PRO A 47 3.70 -16.93 16.10
N GLY A 48 4.76 -16.34 15.52
CA GLY A 48 5.26 -15.01 15.90
C GLY A 48 4.21 -13.94 15.65
N ARG A 49 3.61 -13.92 14.46
CA ARG A 49 2.53 -12.98 14.13
C ARG A 49 1.31 -13.12 15.03
N ARG A 50 0.93 -14.35 15.37
CA ARG A 50 -0.18 -14.63 16.28
C ARG A 50 0.12 -14.09 17.67
N LYS A 51 1.34 -14.30 18.17
CA LYS A 51 1.80 -13.76 19.45
C LYS A 51 1.72 -12.23 19.47
N GLU A 52 2.33 -11.56 18.49
CA GLU A 52 2.31 -10.10 18.36
C GLU A 52 0.88 -9.55 18.31
N THR A 53 0.00 -10.22 17.57
CA THR A 53 -1.42 -9.81 17.47
C THR A 53 -2.15 -9.96 18.81
N LEU A 54 -1.91 -11.04 19.55
CA LEU A 54 -2.52 -11.26 20.86
C LEU A 54 -2.00 -10.28 21.92
N GLU A 55 -0.71 -9.95 21.88
CA GLU A 55 -0.12 -8.92 22.74
C GLU A 55 -0.73 -7.54 22.45
N GLU A 56 -0.97 -7.23 21.18
CA GLU A 56 -1.64 -6.00 20.78
C GLU A 56 -3.10 -5.94 21.27
N ILE A 57 -3.84 -7.03 21.12
CA ILE A 57 -5.21 -7.14 21.64
C ILE A 57 -5.23 -6.89 23.15
N ALA A 58 -4.36 -7.59 23.90
CA ALA A 58 -4.30 -7.44 25.36
C ALA A 58 -3.96 -6.00 25.79
N ARG A 59 -3.08 -5.32 25.05
CA ARG A 59 -2.74 -3.92 25.26
C ARG A 59 -3.95 -3.00 25.04
N LEU A 60 -4.67 -3.17 23.92
CA LEU A 60 -5.86 -2.37 23.59
C LEU A 60 -7.00 -2.60 24.59
N GLU A 61 -7.21 -3.84 25.03
CA GLU A 61 -8.18 -4.15 26.09
C GLU A 61 -7.80 -3.50 27.42
N GLY A 62 -6.50 -3.39 27.72
CA GLY A 62 -6.00 -2.64 28.88
C GLY A 62 -6.39 -1.16 28.82
N TYR A 63 -6.19 -0.52 27.66
CA TYR A 63 -6.59 0.86 27.45
C TYR A 63 -8.11 1.06 27.54
N LEU A 64 -8.90 0.10 27.04
CA LEU A 64 -10.36 0.16 27.15
C LEU A 64 -10.80 0.15 28.62
N ARG A 65 -10.26 -0.76 29.44
CA ARG A 65 -10.58 -0.83 30.88
C ARG A 65 -10.19 0.44 31.63
N GLU A 66 -9.03 1.02 31.28
CA GLU A 66 -8.59 2.29 31.88
C GLU A 66 -9.58 3.42 31.56
N LEU A 67 -10.06 3.50 30.31
CA LEU A 67 -11.06 4.47 29.88
C LEU A 67 -12.43 4.25 30.56
N GLU A 68 -12.88 3.01 30.69
CA GLU A 68 -14.15 2.67 31.36
C GLU A 68 -14.15 3.04 32.85
N GLY A 69 -12.98 3.09 33.49
CA GLY A 69 -12.82 3.48 34.89
C GLY A 69 -12.78 4.99 35.15
N MET A 70 -12.75 5.82 34.10
CA MET A 70 -12.63 7.27 34.25
C MET A 70 -13.97 7.92 34.60
N GLY A 71 -13.95 8.78 35.61
CA GLY A 71 -15.14 9.39 36.19
C GLY A 71 -15.42 10.82 35.72
N ASN A 72 -14.44 11.48 35.10
CA ASN A 72 -14.54 12.89 34.72
C ASN A 72 -13.80 13.20 33.41
N LEU A 73 -14.10 14.37 32.85
CA LEU A 73 -13.58 14.81 31.56
C LEU A 73 -12.07 15.06 31.57
N GLU A 74 -11.51 15.50 32.70
CA GLU A 74 -10.08 15.82 32.84
C GLU A 74 -9.22 14.54 32.74
N GLU A 75 -9.64 13.46 33.40
CA GLU A 75 -9.02 12.13 33.30
C GLU A 75 -9.05 11.60 31.85
N VAL A 76 -10.17 11.77 31.15
CA VAL A 76 -10.30 11.35 29.74
C VAL A 76 -9.39 12.17 28.82
N GLU A 77 -9.24 13.47 29.06
CA GLU A 77 -8.34 14.32 28.27
C GLU A 77 -6.86 13.99 28.52
N GLU A 78 -6.48 13.67 29.75
CA GLU A 78 -5.13 13.20 30.07
C GLU A 78 -4.84 11.85 29.39
N PHE A 79 -5.79 10.92 29.47
CA PHE A 79 -5.67 9.63 28.80
C PHE A 79 -5.58 9.76 27.29
N ARG A 80 -6.31 10.70 26.69
CA ARG A 80 -6.19 11.03 25.27
C ARG A 80 -4.77 11.47 24.91
N ARG A 81 -4.17 12.38 25.68
CA ARG A 81 -2.77 12.82 25.48
C ARG A 81 -1.80 11.64 25.60
N LYS A 82 -2.01 10.76 26.59
CA LYS A 82 -1.23 9.51 26.75
C LYS A 82 -1.31 8.65 25.50
N LEU A 83 -2.50 8.44 24.94
CA LEU A 83 -2.70 7.66 23.72
C LEU A 83 -2.09 8.33 22.47
N GLU A 84 -2.00 9.66 22.44
CA GLU A 84 -1.31 10.41 21.37
C GLU A 84 0.22 10.20 21.42
N VAL A 85 0.82 10.20 22.61
CA VAL A 85 2.26 9.95 22.79
C VAL A 85 2.66 8.55 22.34
N VAL A 86 1.84 7.54 22.63
CA VAL A 86 2.09 6.15 22.17
C VAL A 86 1.68 5.91 20.72
N GLY A 87 1.17 6.95 20.03
CA GLY A 87 0.80 6.90 18.62
C GLY A 87 -0.48 6.11 18.31
N LEU A 88 -1.26 5.75 19.33
CA LEU A 88 -2.58 5.11 19.16
C LEU A 88 -3.65 6.13 18.75
N LEU A 89 -3.52 7.37 19.21
CA LEU A 89 -4.30 8.49 18.73
C LEU A 89 -3.40 9.44 17.93
N ARG A 90 -3.96 10.03 16.88
CA ARG A 90 -3.39 11.22 16.24
C ARG A 90 -4.17 12.41 16.78
N GLU A 91 -3.49 13.52 17.06
CA GLU A 91 -4.15 14.78 17.41
C GLU A 91 -5.32 15.05 16.44
N GLY A 92 -6.53 15.13 17.00
CA GLY A 92 -7.68 15.78 16.37
C GLY A 92 -8.59 14.91 15.48
N GLY A 93 -9.55 14.23 16.10
CA GLY A 93 -10.83 13.92 15.45
C GLY A 93 -11.78 15.13 15.46
N ARG A 94 -11.83 15.86 14.34
CA ARG A 94 -12.88 16.81 13.88
C ARG A 94 -13.12 18.11 14.67
N LYS A 95 -12.49 19.20 14.21
CA LYS A 95 -13.20 20.49 14.10
C LYS A 95 -14.17 20.42 12.92
N LYS A 96 -15.46 20.58 13.21
CA LYS A 96 -16.51 20.89 12.24
C LYS A 96 -16.27 22.36 11.83
N GLY A 97 -15.59 22.56 10.71
CA GLY A 97 -15.23 23.89 10.20
C GLY A 97 -13.78 24.26 10.45
N GLU A 98 -12.88 23.78 9.60
CA GLU A 98 -11.61 24.41 9.21
C GLU A 98 -11.02 23.56 8.08
N GLU A 99 -10.44 24.22 7.08
CA GLU A 99 -10.22 23.73 5.72
C GLU A 99 -9.69 22.29 5.59
N VAL A 100 -10.28 21.52 4.65
CA VAL A 100 -9.71 20.27 4.14
C VAL A 100 -8.26 20.55 3.79
N ARG A 101 -7.29 20.00 4.55
CA ARG A 101 -5.88 19.99 4.13
C ARG A 101 -5.85 19.41 2.71
N GLY A 102 -5.66 20.27 1.73
CA GLY A 102 -5.67 19.89 0.33
C GLY A 102 -4.47 18.99 0.01
N PHE A 103 -4.46 18.38 -1.17
CA PHE A 103 -3.26 17.74 -1.70
C PHE A 103 -2.08 18.72 -1.66
N ARG A 104 -0.85 18.22 -1.50
CA ARG A 104 0.30 19.08 -1.80
C ARG A 104 0.21 19.45 -3.28
N ARG A 105 0.35 20.73 -3.59
CA ARG A 105 0.34 21.23 -4.96
C ARG A 105 1.73 21.69 -5.34
N TYR A 106 2.13 21.31 -6.53
CA TYR A 106 3.33 21.78 -7.20
C TYR A 106 2.95 22.25 -8.59
N GLU A 107 3.78 23.14 -9.14
CA GLU A 107 3.74 23.50 -10.55
C GLU A 107 5.05 23.04 -11.20
N VAL A 108 4.95 22.41 -12.36
CA VAL A 108 6.11 21.96 -13.14
C VAL A 108 5.90 22.41 -14.57
N ASP A 109 6.67 23.40 -15.03
CA ASP A 109 6.60 23.97 -16.38
C ASP A 109 5.15 24.29 -16.82
N GLY A 110 4.36 24.90 -15.94
CA GLY A 110 2.96 25.26 -16.16
C GLY A 110 1.94 24.12 -15.98
N TRP A 111 2.39 22.92 -15.58
CA TRP A 111 1.51 21.79 -15.25
C TRP A 111 1.23 21.73 -13.76
N GLU A 112 -0.04 21.60 -13.39
CA GLU A 112 -0.44 21.36 -12.00
C GLU A 112 -0.15 19.90 -11.62
N VAL A 113 0.58 19.72 -10.51
CA VAL A 113 0.94 18.43 -9.94
C VAL A 113 0.40 18.33 -8.52
N LEU A 114 -0.37 17.28 -8.26
CA LEU A 114 -1.01 17.03 -6.98
C LEU A 114 -0.37 15.80 -6.32
N VAL A 115 -0.06 15.88 -5.03
CA VAL A 115 0.57 14.80 -4.28
C VAL A 115 -0.25 14.48 -3.02
N GLY A 116 -0.66 13.22 -2.89
CA GLY A 116 -1.34 12.72 -1.69
C GLY A 116 -0.36 12.53 -0.54
N ARG A 117 -0.76 12.90 0.69
CA ARG A 117 0.13 12.82 1.87
C ARG A 117 0.07 11.48 2.59
N ASP A 118 -1.02 10.74 2.42
CA ASP A 118 -1.27 9.44 3.03
C ASP A 118 -2.21 8.58 2.15
N GLY A 119 -2.53 7.37 2.61
CA GLY A 119 -3.39 6.44 1.87
C GLY A 119 -4.81 6.96 1.61
N GLU A 120 -5.39 7.75 2.52
CA GLU A 120 -6.73 8.33 2.31
C GLU A 120 -6.70 9.47 1.29
N GLU A 121 -5.70 10.33 1.37
CA GLU A 121 -5.47 11.38 0.38
C GLU A 121 -5.13 10.79 -0.98
N ASN A 122 -4.37 9.70 -1.05
CA ASN A 122 -4.09 8.98 -2.29
C ASN A 122 -5.38 8.48 -2.94
N ASP A 123 -6.29 7.88 -2.16
CA ASP A 123 -7.61 7.45 -2.64
C ASP A 123 -8.47 8.65 -3.09
N ARG A 124 -8.51 9.73 -2.30
CA ARG A 124 -9.24 10.96 -2.66
C ARG A 124 -8.68 11.62 -3.91
N LEU A 125 -7.36 11.62 -4.07
CA LEU A 125 -6.65 12.19 -5.21
C LEU A 125 -7.07 11.46 -6.49
N LEU A 126 -7.04 10.13 -6.48
CA LEU A 126 -7.45 9.32 -7.62
C LEU A 126 -8.94 9.46 -7.95
N ARG A 127 -9.82 9.64 -6.96
CA ARG A 127 -11.24 9.91 -7.19
C ARG A 127 -11.53 11.27 -7.83
N ARG A 128 -10.66 12.27 -7.61
CA ARG A 128 -10.76 13.61 -8.21
C ARG A 128 -10.00 13.74 -9.53
N ALA A 129 -9.10 12.82 -9.81
CA ALA A 129 -8.32 12.79 -11.04
C ALA A 129 -9.22 12.45 -12.25
N SER A 130 -8.91 13.06 -13.39
CA SER A 130 -9.50 12.70 -14.67
C SER A 130 -8.92 11.36 -15.13
N PRO A 131 -9.68 10.50 -15.84
CA PRO A 131 -9.16 9.26 -16.41
C PRO A 131 -7.93 9.46 -17.34
N GLU A 132 -7.82 10.64 -17.95
CA GLU A 132 -6.71 11.00 -18.85
C GLU A 132 -5.51 11.60 -18.12
N ASP A 133 -5.61 11.97 -16.84
CA ASP A 133 -4.48 12.46 -16.05
C ASP A 133 -3.39 11.40 -15.94
N LEU A 134 -2.15 11.86 -15.74
CA LEU A 134 -1.01 10.97 -15.51
C LEU A 134 -0.78 10.79 -14.02
N TRP A 135 -0.58 9.55 -13.62
CA TRP A 135 -0.30 9.10 -12.27
C TRP A 135 1.11 8.55 -12.15
N PHE A 136 1.75 8.83 -11.03
CA PHE A 136 3.10 8.42 -10.71
C PHE A 136 3.19 7.85 -9.28
N HIS A 137 4.01 6.82 -9.10
CA HIS A 137 4.32 6.23 -7.80
C HIS A 137 5.64 5.47 -7.84
N ALA A 138 6.41 5.52 -6.75
CA ALA A 138 7.65 4.77 -6.63
C ALA A 138 7.41 3.25 -6.74
N TYR A 139 8.13 2.57 -7.62
CA TYR A 139 7.97 1.14 -7.82
C TYR A 139 8.61 0.36 -6.66
N GLY A 140 7.87 -0.60 -6.09
CA GLY A 140 8.38 -1.48 -5.04
C GLY A 140 8.59 -0.83 -3.66
N ALA A 141 8.27 0.46 -3.49
CA ALA A 141 8.42 1.19 -2.23
C ALA A 141 7.13 1.91 -1.85
N PRO A 142 6.76 1.97 -0.54
CA PRO A 142 5.67 2.81 -0.09
C PRO A 142 5.91 4.29 -0.41
N GLY A 143 4.92 4.98 -0.97
CA GLY A 143 5.03 6.39 -1.30
C GLY A 143 3.70 7.08 -1.58
N ALA A 144 3.79 8.37 -1.86
CA ALA A 144 2.65 9.18 -2.26
C ALA A 144 2.18 8.82 -3.68
N HIS A 145 0.87 8.91 -3.91
CA HIS A 145 0.35 9.03 -5.26
C HIS A 145 0.57 10.46 -5.75
N VAL A 146 1.15 10.58 -6.94
CA VAL A 146 1.35 11.87 -7.61
C VAL A 146 0.51 11.88 -8.88
N VAL A 147 -0.24 12.96 -9.11
CA VAL A 147 -1.06 13.14 -10.32
C VAL A 147 -0.68 14.44 -11.00
N LEU A 148 -0.28 14.35 -12.27
CA LEU A 148 -0.15 15.50 -13.16
C LEU A 148 -1.50 15.73 -13.84
N ARG A 149 -2.09 16.90 -13.59
CA ARG A 149 -3.39 17.31 -14.12
C ARG A 149 -3.26 17.75 -15.56
N ARG A 150 -3.98 17.08 -16.46
CA ARG A 150 -4.04 17.46 -17.87
C ARG A 150 -5.23 18.35 -18.10
N ARG A 151 -4.97 19.66 -18.27
CA ARG A 151 -6.01 20.65 -18.58
C ARG A 151 -6.51 20.53 -20.03
N GLU A 152 -5.70 19.96 -20.92
CA GLU A 152 -5.98 19.75 -22.35
C GLU A 152 -5.36 18.40 -22.79
N ARG A 153 -5.78 17.84 -23.93
CA ARG A 153 -5.18 16.60 -24.51
C ARG A 153 -3.71 16.79 -24.97
N LYS A 154 -3.07 17.88 -24.58
CA LYS A 154 -1.64 18.12 -24.74
C LYS A 154 -0.85 17.07 -23.95
N GLU A 155 0.21 16.54 -24.56
CA GLU A 155 1.11 15.60 -23.91
C GLU A 155 2.25 16.36 -23.24
N PRO A 156 2.59 16.09 -21.97
CA PRO A 156 3.77 16.68 -21.32
C PRO A 156 5.06 16.26 -22.03
N SER A 157 6.08 17.12 -22.01
CA SER A 157 7.40 16.77 -22.52
C SER A 157 8.05 15.68 -21.67
N ALA A 158 9.05 14.98 -22.22
CA ALA A 158 9.82 13.99 -21.46
C ALA A 158 10.43 14.59 -20.18
N GLU A 159 10.91 15.83 -20.26
CA GLU A 159 11.49 16.57 -19.13
C GLU A 159 10.47 16.81 -18.01
N VAL A 160 9.24 17.22 -18.35
CA VAL A 160 8.16 17.40 -17.35
C VAL A 160 7.86 16.07 -16.65
N LEU A 161 7.75 14.98 -17.42
CA LEU A 161 7.47 13.65 -16.87
C LEU A 161 8.57 13.20 -15.90
N GLU A 162 9.83 13.47 -16.24
CA GLU A 162 10.98 13.18 -15.39
C GLU A 162 11.00 14.03 -14.12
N LYS A 163 10.66 15.33 -14.21
CA LYS A 163 10.52 16.23 -13.06
C LYS A 163 9.43 15.71 -12.10
N VAL A 164 8.24 15.39 -12.62
CA VAL A 164 7.14 14.86 -11.80
C VAL A 164 7.44 13.48 -11.21
N ALA A 165 8.11 12.61 -11.95
CA ALA A 165 8.57 11.34 -11.41
C ALA A 165 9.56 11.54 -10.25
N GLY A 166 10.47 12.53 -10.36
CA GLY A 166 11.38 12.90 -9.27
C GLY A 166 10.63 13.33 -7.99
N ILE A 167 9.50 14.03 -8.14
CA ILE A 167 8.62 14.39 -7.03
C ILE A 167 8.01 13.14 -6.37
N ALA A 168 7.55 12.18 -7.18
CA ALA A 168 7.03 10.90 -6.66
C ALA A 168 8.11 10.10 -5.92
N ALA A 169 9.34 10.10 -6.43
CA ALA A 169 10.48 9.48 -5.77
C ALA A 169 10.82 10.17 -4.44
N TYR A 170 10.82 11.51 -4.39
CA TYR A 170 11.06 12.29 -3.17
C TYR A 170 10.02 12.03 -2.08
N HIS A 171 8.74 11.89 -2.45
CA HIS A 171 7.65 11.58 -1.52
C HIS A 171 7.46 10.08 -1.28
N SER A 172 8.52 9.29 -1.45
CA SER A 172 8.53 7.85 -1.17
C SER A 172 9.53 7.47 -0.08
N LYS A 173 9.47 6.22 0.37
CA LYS A 173 10.50 5.63 1.25
C LYS A 173 11.86 5.46 0.55
N ALA A 174 11.91 5.58 -0.78
CA ALA A 174 13.15 5.48 -1.56
C ALA A 174 13.86 6.82 -1.76
N LYS A 175 13.42 7.92 -1.11
CA LYS A 175 13.92 9.29 -1.30
C LYS A 175 15.43 9.51 -1.11
N THR A 176 16.14 8.60 -0.42
CA THR A 176 17.59 8.68 -0.18
C THR A 176 18.40 7.84 -1.17
N SER A 177 17.73 7.16 -2.11
CA SER A 177 18.39 6.38 -3.15
C SER A 177 18.82 7.32 -4.28
N GLY A 178 19.97 7.04 -4.91
CA GLY A 178 20.44 7.85 -6.04
C GLY A 178 19.45 7.82 -7.21
N VAL A 179 19.07 6.62 -7.66
CA VAL A 179 18.08 6.45 -8.74
C VAL A 179 16.92 5.60 -8.23
N VAL A 180 15.70 6.09 -8.44
CA VAL A 180 14.45 5.44 -8.02
C VAL A 180 13.62 5.08 -9.26
N PRO A 181 13.17 3.83 -9.40
CA PRO A 181 12.20 3.45 -10.41
C PRO A 181 10.82 4.00 -10.03
N VAL A 182 10.18 4.72 -10.94
CA VAL A 182 8.86 5.34 -10.76
C VAL A 182 7.93 4.88 -11.87
N THR A 183 6.81 4.27 -11.50
CA THR A 183 5.76 3.90 -12.45
C THR A 183 5.03 5.16 -12.90
N CYS A 184 4.80 5.31 -14.21
CA CYS A 184 4.01 6.36 -14.83
C CYS A 184 2.90 5.72 -15.68
N THR A 185 1.65 6.12 -15.49
CA THR A 185 0.52 5.68 -16.32
C THR A 185 -0.65 6.64 -16.30
N HIS A 186 -1.64 6.46 -17.18
CA HIS A 186 -2.92 7.17 -17.05
C HIS A 186 -3.76 6.60 -15.92
N VAL A 187 -4.52 7.47 -15.24
CA VAL A 187 -5.43 7.09 -14.15
C VAL A 187 -6.44 6.02 -14.60
N LYS A 188 -6.92 6.05 -15.86
CA LYS A 188 -7.81 5.02 -16.42
C LYS A 188 -7.24 3.60 -16.42
N TYR A 189 -5.92 3.45 -16.30
CA TYR A 189 -5.24 2.15 -16.22
C TYR A 189 -5.01 1.68 -14.78
N LEU A 190 -5.49 2.42 -13.79
CA LEU A 190 -5.50 2.02 -12.39
C LEU A 190 -6.81 1.31 -12.06
N ARG A 191 -6.71 0.23 -11.29
CA ARG A 191 -7.86 -0.49 -10.74
C ARG A 191 -7.74 -0.57 -9.23
N ARG A 192 -8.85 -0.33 -8.53
CA ARG A 192 -8.95 -0.50 -7.08
C ARG A 192 -9.68 -1.82 -6.79
N PRO A 193 -9.02 -2.83 -6.23
CA PRO A 193 -9.68 -4.06 -5.82
C PRO A 193 -10.75 -3.81 -4.75
N LYS A 194 -11.80 -4.64 -4.74
CA LYS A 194 -12.80 -4.60 -3.68
C LYS A 194 -12.14 -5.00 -2.35
N GLY A 195 -12.30 -4.17 -1.32
CA GLY A 195 -11.66 -4.39 -0.01
C GLY A 195 -10.20 -3.95 0.09
N ALA A 196 -9.63 -3.31 -0.94
CA ALA A 196 -8.27 -2.78 -0.89
C ALA A 196 -8.12 -1.70 0.20
N ARG A 197 -6.95 -1.68 0.86
CA ARG A 197 -6.59 -0.66 1.86
C ARG A 197 -6.50 0.72 1.19
N PRO A 198 -6.64 1.81 1.95
CA PRO A 198 -6.46 3.16 1.40
C PRO A 198 -5.10 3.32 0.71
N GLY A 199 -5.11 3.82 -0.53
CA GLY A 199 -3.93 4.02 -1.37
C GLY A 199 -3.53 2.79 -2.19
N GLU A 200 -4.16 1.64 -2.00
CA GLU A 200 -3.79 0.40 -2.69
C GLU A 200 -4.45 0.32 -4.08
N VAL A 201 -3.63 0.25 -5.12
CA VAL A 201 -4.05 0.21 -6.53
C VAL A 201 -3.28 -0.83 -7.35
N ILE A 202 -3.93 -1.37 -8.37
CA ILE A 202 -3.33 -2.24 -9.38
C ILE A 202 -3.12 -1.43 -10.66
N VAL A 203 -1.90 -1.45 -11.17
CA VAL A 203 -1.52 -0.85 -12.45
C VAL A 203 -1.69 -1.88 -13.55
N THR A 204 -2.57 -1.62 -14.53
CA THR A 204 -2.83 -2.56 -15.65
C THR A 204 -1.95 -2.32 -16.86
N ARG A 205 -1.52 -1.06 -17.07
CA ARG A 205 -0.60 -0.63 -18.12
C ARG A 205 0.22 0.52 -17.54
N GLY A 206 1.47 0.67 -17.96
CA GLY A 206 2.33 1.76 -17.52
C GLY A 206 3.75 1.59 -18.04
N ARG A 207 4.56 2.62 -17.83
CA ARG A 207 6.00 2.59 -18.08
C ARG A 207 6.74 2.94 -16.80
N THR A 208 7.99 2.52 -16.69
CA THR A 208 8.86 2.87 -15.57
C THR A 208 9.86 3.93 -16.01
N LEU A 209 9.99 4.98 -15.21
CA LEU A 209 10.99 6.04 -15.35
C LEU A 209 12.03 5.87 -14.25
N PHE A 210 13.31 6.01 -14.56
CA PHE A 210 14.39 5.96 -13.58
C PHE A 210 14.85 7.39 -13.33
N VAL A 211 14.66 7.88 -12.10
CA VAL A 211 14.83 9.30 -11.78
C VAL A 211 15.50 9.48 -10.43
N GLU A 212 16.17 10.61 -10.26
CA GLU A 212 16.67 11.02 -8.95
C GLU A 212 15.54 11.69 -8.13
N PRO A 213 15.43 11.43 -6.81
CA PRO A 213 14.48 12.11 -5.96
C PRO A 213 14.72 13.63 -5.92
N ARG A 214 13.72 14.42 -6.34
CA ARG A 214 13.80 15.89 -6.30
C ARG A 214 12.45 16.53 -6.02
N LEU A 215 12.49 17.70 -5.40
CA LEU A 215 11.36 18.63 -5.40
C LEU A 215 11.50 19.57 -6.61
N PRO A 216 10.40 20.13 -7.12
CA PRO A 216 10.50 21.16 -8.15
C PRO A 216 11.16 22.39 -7.56
N ASP A 217 11.85 23.15 -8.41
CA ASP A 217 12.46 24.42 -8.01
C ASP A 217 11.41 25.31 -7.38
N ARG A 218 11.76 25.97 -6.27
CA ARG A 218 10.87 26.97 -5.68
C ARG A 218 10.80 28.15 -6.67
N PRO A 219 9.60 28.72 -6.91
CA PRO A 219 9.49 29.96 -7.67
C PRO A 219 10.25 31.09 -6.98
#